data_AF-F1YJE7-F1
#
_entry.id   AF-F1YJE7-F1
#
_cell.length_a   1.000
_cell.length_b   1.000
_cell.length_c   1.000
_cell.angle_alpha   90.00
_cell.angle_beta   90.00
_cell.angle_gamma   90.00
#
_symmetry.space_group_name_H-M   'P 1'
#
loop_
_entity.id
_entity.type
_entity.pdbx_description
1 polymer ?
#
loop_
_entity_poly.entity_id
_entity_poly.type
_entity_poly.pdbx_seq_one_letter_code
_entity_poly.pdbx_strand_id
1 'polypeptide(L)'
;MTAAELVPVRSTGVTSTHHVRGVGHHDHEEYVTDDGTRVIVSEYRRRTDPLTVTWWDDDGRRQEVRARGSARLVLASAGFTLID
;
A
#
# COMPACT_ATOMS: atom_id res chain seq x y z
N MET A 1 4.32 -14.47 -21.86
CA MET A 1 4.21 -13.68 -20.63
C MET A 1 3.39 -14.51 -19.65
N THR A 2 4.04 -15.21 -18.73
CA THR A 2 3.33 -15.79 -17.58
C THR A 2 2.82 -14.63 -16.75
N ALA A 3 1.56 -14.68 -16.30
CA ALA A 3 1.09 -13.72 -15.32
C ALA A 3 2.04 -13.81 -14.12
N ALA A 4 2.66 -12.68 -13.73
CA ALA A 4 3.42 -12.65 -12.49
C ALA A 4 2.45 -13.04 -11.37
N GLU A 5 2.82 -14.07 -10.61
CA GLU A 5 2.03 -14.51 -9.47
C GLU A 5 2.02 -13.36 -8.44
N LEU A 6 0.83 -12.83 -8.14
CA LEU A 6 0.69 -11.74 -7.18
C LEU A 6 0.86 -12.29 -5.77
N VAL A 7 1.60 -11.55 -4.95
CA VAL A 7 1.85 -11.94 -3.55
C VAL A 7 0.60 -11.65 -2.71
N PRO A 8 0.02 -12.64 -2.01
CA PRO A 8 -1.15 -12.41 -1.17
C PRO A 8 -0.83 -11.49 0.00
N VAL A 9 -1.74 -10.58 0.30
CA VAL A 9 -1.70 -9.72 1.49
C VAL A 9 -3.04 -9.72 2.22
N ARG A 10 -3.01 -9.63 3.55
CA ARG A 10 -4.18 -9.48 4.41
C ARG A 10 -4.13 -8.16 5.15
N SER A 11 -5.29 -7.53 5.36
CA SER A 11 -5.36 -6.34 6.20
C SER A 11 -4.99 -6.71 7.63
N THR A 12 -4.16 -5.89 8.26
CA THR A 12 -3.82 -6.04 9.68
C THR A 12 -4.86 -5.40 10.60
N GLY A 13 -5.81 -4.65 10.04
CA GLY A 13 -6.73 -3.78 10.80
C GLY A 13 -6.07 -2.50 11.33
N VAL A 14 -4.76 -2.33 11.15
CA VAL A 14 -4.06 -1.09 11.54
C VAL A 14 -4.35 -0.02 10.50
N THR A 15 -4.95 1.07 10.99
CA THR A 15 -5.17 2.29 10.23
C THR A 15 -4.64 3.47 11.03
N SER A 16 -4.02 4.44 10.36
CA SER A 16 -3.65 5.70 11.01
C SER A 16 -3.95 6.90 10.13
N THR A 17 -4.43 7.94 10.79
CA THR A 17 -4.70 9.25 10.17
C THR A 17 -3.82 10.30 10.82
N HIS A 18 -3.05 11.02 10.01
CA HIS A 18 -2.18 12.10 10.45
C HIS A 18 -2.62 13.41 9.82
N HIS A 19 -2.88 14.44 10.63
CA HIS A 19 -3.07 15.79 10.11
C HIS A 19 -1.72 16.51 10.07
N VAL A 20 -1.22 16.77 8.87
CA VAL A 20 0.02 17.51 8.66
C VAL A 20 -0.35 18.96 8.34
N ARG A 21 -0.05 19.86 9.29
CA ARG A 21 -0.36 21.30 9.16
C ARG A 21 0.22 21.86 7.86
N GLY A 22 -0.62 22.46 7.03
CA GLY A 22 -0.22 23.04 5.74
C GLY A 22 -0.15 22.04 4.56
N VAL A 23 -0.26 20.73 4.80
CA VAL A 23 -0.24 19.69 3.76
C VAL A 23 -1.63 19.06 3.59
N GLY A 24 -2.25 18.61 4.69
CA GLY A 24 -3.56 17.98 4.70
C GLY A 24 -3.63 16.76 5.63
N HIS A 25 -4.66 15.92 5.44
CA HIS A 25 -4.73 14.62 6.10
C HIS A 25 -3.97 13.58 5.29
N HIS A 26 -3.26 12.71 5.99
CA HIS A 26 -2.55 11.56 5.45
C HIS A 26 -3.08 10.32 6.16
N ASP A 27 -3.81 9.50 5.41
CA ASP A 27 -4.34 8.23 5.89
C ASP A 27 -3.42 7.11 5.42
N HIS A 28 -3.28 6.06 6.23
CA HIS A 28 -2.68 4.81 5.78
C HIS A 28 -3.37 3.60 6.39
N GLU A 29 -3.34 2.50 5.64
CA GLU A 29 -3.76 1.17 6.03
C GLU A 29 -2.60 0.20 5.83
N GLU A 30 -2.47 -0.76 6.75
CA GLU A 30 -1.38 -1.73 6.73
C GLU A 30 -1.86 -3.13 6.44
N TYR A 31 -1.05 -3.82 5.63
CA TYR A 31 -1.24 -5.18 5.21
C TYR A 31 0.02 -6.00 5.49
N VAL A 32 -0.15 -7.32 5.53
CA VAL A 32 0.95 -8.26 5.75
C VAL A 32 0.84 -9.43 4.77
N THR A 33 1.98 -9.82 4.21
CA THR A 33 2.13 -11.04 3.40
C THR A 33 2.28 -12.28 4.30
N ASP A 34 2.23 -13.47 3.71
CA ASP A 34 2.44 -14.72 4.45
C ASP A 34 3.86 -14.84 5.05
N ASP A 35 4.86 -14.22 4.41
CA ASP A 35 6.25 -14.19 4.89
C ASP A 35 6.53 -13.07 5.93
N GLY A 36 5.53 -12.26 6.27
CA GLY A 36 5.64 -11.20 7.27
C GLY A 36 6.09 -9.84 6.73
N THR A 37 6.25 -9.69 5.41
CA THR A 37 6.49 -8.39 4.79
C THR A 37 5.32 -7.44 5.04
N ARG A 38 5.62 -6.28 5.63
CA ARG A 38 4.64 -5.22 5.86
C ARG A 38 4.48 -4.36 4.61
N VAL A 39 3.23 -4.22 4.17
CA VAL A 39 2.84 -3.41 3.02
C VAL A 39 1.92 -2.30 3.51
N ILE A 40 2.26 -1.05 3.20
CA ILE A 40 1.52 0.13 3.66
C ILE A 40 0.90 0.81 2.45
N VAL A 41 -0.42 0.98 2.46
CA VAL A 41 -1.14 1.79 1.48
C VAL A 41 -1.45 3.13 2.12
N SER A 42 -1.00 4.23 1.53
CA SER A 42 -1.26 5.56 2.04
C SER A 42 -1.95 6.47 1.02
N GLU A 43 -2.77 7.38 1.53
CA GLU A 43 -3.52 8.39 0.79
C GLU A 43 -3.31 9.77 1.44
N TYR A 44 -2.99 10.78 0.63
CA TYR A 44 -3.20 12.17 1.05
C TYR A 44 -4.64 12.54 0.72
N ARG A 45 -5.44 13.01 1.70
CA ARG A 45 -6.81 13.47 1.44
C ARG A 45 -6.82 14.78 0.66
N ARG A 46 -6.61 14.65 -0.64
CA ARG A 46 -7.13 15.49 -1.70
C ARG A 46 -7.62 14.52 -2.76
N ARG A 47 -8.86 14.68 -3.23
CA ARG A 47 -9.59 13.75 -4.12
C ARG A 47 -8.87 13.33 -5.41
N THR A 48 -7.72 13.91 -5.71
CA THR A 48 -6.92 13.75 -6.93
C THR A 48 -5.55 13.11 -6.70
N ASP A 49 -5.15 12.90 -5.45
CA ASP A 49 -3.82 12.40 -5.12
C ASP A 49 -3.77 10.87 -5.31
N PRO A 50 -2.68 10.33 -5.89
CA PRO A 50 -2.52 8.89 -6.05
C PRO A 50 -2.32 8.21 -4.69
N LEU A 51 -2.78 6.96 -4.58
CA LEU A 51 -2.40 6.10 -3.47
C LEU A 51 -0.94 5.70 -3.64
N THR A 52 -0.26 5.52 -2.52
CA THR A 52 1.12 5.06 -2.46
C THR A 52 1.17 3.72 -1.75
N VAL A 53 1.67 2.68 -2.41
CA VAL A 53 2.01 1.39 -1.78
C VAL A 53 3.48 1.40 -1.47
N THR A 54 3.85 1.17 -0.21
CA THR A 54 5.23 1.08 0.26
C THR A 54 5.47 -0.27 0.93
N TRP A 55 6.60 -0.91 0.63
CA TRP A 55 7.10 -2.08 1.35
C TRP A 55 8.63 -2.04 1.41
N TRP A 56 9.24 -2.97 2.14
CA TRP A 56 10.69 -3.10 2.22
C TRP A 56 11.08 -4.50 1.75
N ASP A 57 12.14 -4.59 0.96
CA ASP A 57 12.72 -5.88 0.59
C ASP A 57 13.57 -6.48 1.73
N ASP A 58 14.07 -7.70 1.54
CA ASP A 58 14.88 -8.42 2.53
C ASP A 58 16.19 -7.69 2.90
N ASP A 59 16.69 -6.83 2.02
CA ASP A 59 17.85 -5.96 2.27
C ASP A 59 17.47 -4.67 3.03
N GLY A 60 16.19 -4.52 3.39
CA GLY A 60 15.64 -3.33 4.04
C GLY A 60 15.51 -2.13 3.10
N ARG A 61 15.55 -2.31 1.78
CA ARG A 61 15.36 -1.20 0.83
C ARG A 61 13.88 -0.93 0.63
N ARG A 62 13.53 0.34 0.74
CA ARG A 62 12.17 0.83 0.51
C ARG A 62 11.81 0.72 -0.97
N GLN A 63 10.72 0.04 -1.25
CA GLN A 63 10.06 -0.06 -2.54
C GLN A 63 8.77 0.76 -2.50
N GLU A 64 8.40 1.38 -3.63
CA GLU A 64 7.23 2.26 -3.69
C GLU A 64 6.56 2.20 -5.08
N VAL A 65 5.23 2.11 -5.08
CA VAL A 65 4.40 2.29 -6.27
C VAL A 65 3.34 3.34 -5.99
N ARG A 66 3.18 4.30 -6.91
CA ARG A 66 2.12 5.31 -6.86
C ARG A 66 1.18 5.13 -8.03
N ALA A 67 -0.11 4.93 -7.74
CA ALA A 67 -1.12 4.84 -8.79
C ALA A 67 -2.46 5.39 -8.31
N ARG A 68 -3.32 5.71 -9.27
CA ARG A 68 -4.71 6.10 -9.01
C ARG A 68 -5.61 4.88 -9.10
N GLY A 69 -6.51 4.73 -8.14
CA GLY A 69 -7.47 3.63 -8.12
C GLY A 69 -7.89 3.28 -6.71
N SER A 70 -8.61 2.18 -6.57
CA SER A 70 -8.87 1.58 -5.25
C SER A 70 -7.60 0.96 -4.68
N ALA A 71 -7.56 0.77 -3.35
CA ALA A 71 -6.45 0.08 -2.69
C ALA A 71 -6.12 -1.28 -3.37
N ARG A 72 -7.15 -2.06 -3.73
CA ARG A 72 -7.00 -3.34 -4.45
C ARG A 72 -6.28 -3.20 -5.79
N LEU A 73 -6.58 -2.16 -6.58
CA LEU A 73 -5.95 -1.93 -7.88
C LEU A 73 -4.50 -1.47 -7.73
N VAL A 74 -4.24 -0.59 -6.77
CA VAL A 74 -2.89 -0.05 -6.53
C VAL A 74 -1.98 -1.13 -5.93
N LEU A 75 -2.51 -1.99 -5.03
CA LEU A 75 -1.82 -3.20 -4.56
C LEU A 75 -1.46 -4.13 -5.72
N ALA A 76 -2.40 -4.42 -6.63
CA ALA A 76 -2.13 -5.24 -7.81
C ALA A 76 -1.05 -4.63 -8.72
N SER A 77 -1.05 -3.30 -8.86
CA SER A 77 -0.01 -2.57 -9.61
C SER A 77 1.37 -2.66 -8.94
N ALA A 78 1.41 -2.93 -7.63
CA ALA A 78 2.61 -3.17 -6.84
C ALA A 78 3.00 -4.65 -6.73
N GLY A 79 2.27 -5.56 -7.37
CA GLY A 79 2.55 -7.00 -7.33
C GLY A 79 1.86 -7.76 -6.18
N PHE A 80 0.91 -7.13 -5.48
CA PHE A 80 0.19 -7.74 -4.36
C PHE A 80 -1.28 -8.02 -4.70
N THR A 81 -1.87 -9.03 -4.08
CA THR A 81 -3.31 -9.32 -4.16
C THR A 81 -3.95 -9.33 -2.78
N LEU A 82 -4.94 -8.46 -2.57
CA LEU A 82 -5.69 -8.42 -1.32
C LEU A 82 -6.57 -9.66 -1.21
N ILE A 83 -6.33 -10.44 -0.17
CA ILE A 83 -7.14 -11.59 0.25
C ILE A 83 -7.76 -11.29 1.62
N ASP A 84 -9.02 -11.68 1.80
CA ASP A 84 -9.76 -11.56 3.07
C ASP A 84 -9.23 -12.55 4.12
#